data_AF-W1YHM2-F1
#
_entry.id   AF-W1YHM2-F1
#
_cell.length_a   1.000
_cell.length_b   1.000
_cell.length_c   1.000
_cell.angle_alpha   90.00
_cell.angle_beta   90.00
_cell.angle_gamma   90.00
#
_symmetry.space_group_name_H-M   'P 1'
#
loop_
_entity.id
_entity.type
_entity.pdbx_description
1 polymer ?
#
loop_
_entity_poly.entity_id
_entity_poly.type
_entity_poly.pdbx_seq_one_letter_code
_entity_poly.pdbx_strand_id
1 'polypeptide(L)' 'VVDRFKVRDDLTQRLAESFETALELSGGTAVVADMDDPKAEELLFSANFACPICGYSMRELEPRLFSFNNPAGA' A
#
# COMPACT_ATOMS: atom_id res chain seq x y z
N VAL A 1 -1.30 -12.07 -9.51
CA VAL A 1 -2.28 -11.11 -10.08
C VAL A 1 -3.63 -11.42 -9.47
N VAL A 2 -4.26 -10.45 -8.80
CA VAL A 2 -5.50 -10.64 -8.02
C VAL A 2 -6.75 -10.37 -8.86
N ASP A 3 -6.77 -9.26 -9.61
CA ASP A 3 -7.87 -8.90 -10.50
C ASP A 3 -7.35 -8.17 -11.76
N ARG A 4 -8.22 -8.02 -12.76
CA ARG A 4 -8.01 -7.27 -14.01
C ARG A 4 -9.29 -6.55 -14.40
N PHE A 5 -9.23 -5.25 -14.65
CA PHE A 5 -10.40 -4.45 -15.06
C PHE A 5 -9.99 -3.22 -15.86
N LYS A 6 -10.93 -2.68 -16.63
CA LYS A 6 -10.84 -1.31 -17.17
C LYS A 6 -11.48 -0.36 -16.18
N VAL A 7 -10.84 0.78 -15.92
CA VAL A 7 -11.35 1.78 -14.97
C VAL A 7 -12.71 2.31 -15.44
N ARG A 8 -13.70 2.26 -14.55
CA ARG A 8 -15.06 2.77 -14.73
C ARG A 8 -15.64 3.20 -13.38
N ASP A 9 -16.61 4.10 -13.41
CA ASP A 9 -17.22 4.68 -12.19
C ASP A 9 -18.02 3.66 -11.36
N ASP A 10 -18.51 2.58 -11.99
CA ASP A 10 -19.32 1.54 -11.35
C ASP A 10 -18.50 0.48 -10.59
N LEU A 11 -17.16 0.55 -10.65
CA LEU A 11 -16.27 -0.51 -10.15
C LEU A 11 -15.74 -0.29 -8.73
N THR A 12 -16.14 0.78 -8.03
CA THR A 12 -15.57 1.16 -6.73
C THR A 12 -15.52 0.02 -5.72
N GLN A 13 -16.62 -0.71 -5.53
CA GLN A 13 -16.69 -1.82 -4.55
C GLN A 13 -15.72 -2.95 -4.91
N ARG A 14 -15.72 -3.39 -6.17
CA ARG A 14 -14.86 -4.47 -6.65
C ARG A 14 -13.37 -4.08 -6.59
N LEU A 15 -13.07 -2.81 -6.86
CA LEU A 15 -11.72 -2.24 -6.70
C LEU A 15 -11.26 -2.33 -5.25
N ALA A 16 -12.11 -1.94 -4.29
CA ALA A 16 -11.81 -2.05 -2.87
C ALA A 16 -11.56 -3.50 -2.44
N GLU A 17 -12.45 -4.43 -2.80
CA GLU A 17 -12.32 -5.87 -2.47
C GLU A 17 -11.03 -6.47 -3.06
N SER A 18 -10.66 -6.08 -4.29
CA SER A 18 -9.43 -6.53 -4.93
C SER A 18 -8.18 -5.97 -4.26
N PHE A 19 -8.22 -4.71 -3.83
CA PHE A 19 -7.12 -4.08 -3.09
C PHE A 19 -6.94 -4.70 -1.71
N GLU A 20 -8.03 -4.91 -0.96
CA GLU A 20 -7.99 -5.61 0.34
C GLU A 20 -7.36 -6.98 0.18
N THR A 21 -7.84 -7.78 -0.78
CA THR A 21 -7.28 -9.10 -1.06
C THR A 21 -5.79 -9.04 -1.40
N ALA A 22 -5.37 -8.08 -2.24
CA ALA A 22 -3.97 -7.94 -2.62
C ALA A 22 -3.07 -7.57 -1.44
N LEU A 23 -3.53 -6.65 -0.60
CA LEU A 23 -2.81 -6.19 0.59
C LEU A 23 -2.70 -7.31 1.64
N GLU A 24 -3.77 -8.07 1.88
CA GLU A 24 -3.73 -9.19 2.83
C GLU A 24 -2.75 -10.28 2.38
N LEU A 25 -2.77 -10.64 1.09
CA LEU A 25 -1.91 -11.70 0.56
C LEU A 25 -0.43 -11.32 0.54
N SER A 26 -0.10 -10.03 0.45
CA SER A 26 1.27 -9.53 0.35
C SER A 26 1.86 -9.03 1.67
N GLY A 27 1.05 -8.92 2.72
CA GLY A 27 1.46 -8.29 3.98
C GLY A 27 1.48 -6.75 3.93
N GLY A 28 0.65 -6.15 3.08
CA GLY A 28 0.37 -4.72 3.08
C GLY A 28 0.96 -3.93 1.89
N THR A 29 1.23 -4.57 0.76
CA THR A 29 1.63 -3.90 -0.49
C THR A 29 0.75 -4.31 -1.69
N ALA A 30 0.51 -3.40 -2.63
CA ALA A 30 -0.24 -3.69 -3.84
C ALA A 30 0.39 -2.99 -5.04
N VAL A 31 0.52 -3.70 -6.16
CA VAL A 31 1.05 -3.16 -7.42
C VAL A 31 -0.05 -3.14 -8.46
N VAL A 32 -0.23 -1.99 -9.11
CA VAL A 32 -1.09 -1.81 -10.27
C VAL A 32 -0.21 -1.58 -11.48
N ALA A 33 -0.36 -2.43 -12.49
CA ALA A 33 0.35 -2.33 -13.75
C ALA A 33 -0.64 -2.10 -14.89
N ASP A 34 -0.22 -1.33 -15.90
CA ASP A 34 -0.99 -1.17 -17.13
C ASP A 34 -1.02 -2.51 -17.89
N MET A 35 -2.18 -2.84 -18.47
CA MET A 35 -2.37 -4.10 -19.19
C MET A 35 -1.97 -4.01 -20.67
N ASP A 36 -2.02 -2.83 -21.25
CA ASP A 36 -1.84 -2.58 -22.68
C ASP A 36 -0.43 -2.07 -22.99
N ASP A 37 0.20 -1.32 -22.07
CA ASP A 37 1.57 -0.83 -22.20
C ASP A 37 2.52 -1.44 -21.15
N PRO A 38 3.35 -2.44 -21.51
CA PRO A 38 4.34 -3.04 -20.60
C PRO A 38 5.47 -2.09 -20.15
N LYS A 39 5.59 -0.90 -20.76
CA LYS A 39 6.56 0.12 -20.39
C LYS A 39 5.97 1.21 -19.50
N ALA A 40 4.65 1.21 -19.30
CA ALA A 40 4.03 2.12 -18.36
C ALA A 40 4.57 1.87 -16.95
N GLU A 41 4.68 2.94 -16.18
CA GLU A 41 5.19 2.87 -14.82
C GLU A 41 4.18 2.13 -13.92
N GLU A 42 4.67 1.18 -13.13
CA GLU A 42 3.86 0.48 -12.14
C GLU A 42 3.56 1.39 -10.95
N LEU A 43 2.31 1.39 -10.51
CA LEU A 43 1.89 2.12 -9.31
C LEU A 43 1.97 1.19 -8.10
N LEU A 44 2.83 1.54 -7.14
CA LEU A 44 3.02 0.79 -5.92
C LEU A 44 2.35 1.48 -4.73
N PHE A 45 1.49 0.72 -4.03
CA PHE A 45 0.76 1.15 -2.85
C PHE A 45 1.22 0.35 -1.63
N SER A 46 1.14 0.96 -0.44
CA SER A 46 1.31 0.27 0.84
C SER A 46 0.24 0.70 1.84
N ALA A 47 -0.31 -0.28 2.56
CA ALA A 47 -1.22 -0.06 3.69
C ALA A 47 -0.49 0.09 5.03
N ASN A 48 0.83 -0.13 5.04
CA ASN A 48 1.67 0.04 6.22
C ASN A 48 2.31 1.43 6.22
N PHE A 49 2.80 1.88 7.37
CA PHE A 49 3.74 3.01 7.45
C PHE A 49 5.13 2.62 6.93
N ALA A 50 5.19 1.99 5.75
CA ALA A 50 6.42 1.48 5.15
C ALA A 50 6.74 2.22 3.87
N CYS A 51 8.03 2.49 3.66
CA CYS A 51 8.53 2.97 2.39
C CYS A 51 8.33 1.86 1.35
N PRO A 52 7.52 2.09 0.29
CA PRO A 52 7.26 1.09 -0.72
C PRO A 52 8.52 0.74 -1.55
N ILE A 53 9.52 1.62 -1.58
CA ILE A 53 10.75 1.45 -2.38
C ILE A 53 11.79 0.59 -1.66
N CYS A 54 12.00 0.81 -0.36
CA CYS A 54 13.08 0.16 0.40
C CYS A 54 12.61 -0.75 1.53
N GLY A 55 11.29 -0.87 1.75
CA GLY A 55 10.71 -1.73 2.79
C GLY A 55 10.93 -1.24 4.22
N TYR A 56 11.54 -0.07 4.42
CA TYR A 56 11.71 0.50 5.75
C TYR A 56 10.34 0.85 6.33
N SER A 57 9.95 0.17 7.41
CA SER A 57 8.71 0.42 8.12
C SER A 57 8.94 1.30 9.35
N MET A 58 8.06 2.29 9.50
CA MET A 58 7.90 3.03 10.74
C MET A 58 6.83 2.36 11.59
N ARG A 59 6.98 2.51 12.91
CA ARG A 59 5.91 2.17 13.85
C ARG A 59 4.77 3.18 13.70
N GLU A 60 3.59 2.79 14.14
CA GLU A 60 2.42 3.67 14.16
C GLU A 60 2.75 4.98 14.89
N LEU A 61 2.26 6.09 14.34
CA LEU A 61 2.57 7.42 14.84
C LEU A 61 1.86 7.68 16.17
N GLU A 62 2.58 7.46 17.26
CA GLU A 62 2.10 7.71 18.62
C GLU A 62 2.80 8.94 19.24
N PRO A 63 2.12 9.74 20.10
CA PRO A 63 2.71 10.92 20.72
C PRO A 63 4.03 10.66 21.46
N ARG A 64 4.20 9.46 22.02
CA ARG A 64 5.41 9.06 22.76
C ARG A 64 6.67 8.97 21.88
N LEU A 65 6.52 8.80 20.58
CA LEU A 65 7.64 8.82 19.62
C LEU A 65 8.31 10.20 19.56
N PHE A 66 7.60 11.25 19.97
CA PHE A 66 8.09 12.63 19.94
C PHE A 66 8.49 13.13 21.34
N SER A 67 8.56 12.25 22.34
CA SER A 67 8.94 12.60 23.71
C SER A 67 10.38 12.20 23.99
N PHE A 68 11.25 13.18 24.19
CA PHE A 68 12.64 12.98 24.64
C PHE A 68 12.75 12.37 26.05
N ASN A 69 11.63 12.28 26.78
CA ASN A 69 11.54 11.65 28.10
C ASN A 69 11.05 10.19 28.04
N ASN A 70 10.86 9.62 26.84
CA ASN A 70 10.42 8.24 26.65
C ASN A 70 11.43 7.46 25.79
N PRO A 71 11.89 6.26 26.20
CA PRO A 71 12.82 5.44 25.39
C PRO A 71 12.33 5.11 23.98
N ALA A 72 11.02 5.19 23.72
CA ALA A 72 10.48 4.99 22.39
C ALA A 72 10.79 6.15 21.41
N GLY A 73 11.05 7.35 21.92
CA GLY A 73 11.32 8.58 21.15
C GLY A 73 12.70 9.22 21.39
N ALA A 74 13.55 8.60 22.22
CA ALA A 74 14.91 9.05 22.54
C ALA A 74 15.98 8.11 21.96
#